data_AF-A0A537WPK1-F1
#
_entry.id   AF-A0A537WPK1-F1
#
_cell.length_a   1.000
_cell.length_b   1.000
_cell.length_c   1.000
_cell.angle_alpha   90.00
_cell.angle_beta   90.00
_cell.angle_gamma   90.00
#
_symmetry.space_group_name_H-M   'P 1'
#
loop_
_entity.id
_entity.type
_entity.pdbx_description
1 polymer ?
#
loop_
_entity_poly.entity_id
_entity_poly.type
_entity_poly.pdbx_seq_one_letter_code
_entity_poly.pdbx_strand_id
1 'polypeptide(L)' 'MPDTDIVIASAARTPVGAFNGGLASLPAHKLGEVAIAEVLRRANVEPK' A
#
# COMPACT_ATOMS: atom_id res chain seq x y z
N MET A 1 -4.73 4.80 -27.71
CA MET A 1 -4.14 3.83 -26.76
C MET A 1 -5.12 2.69 -26.70
N PRO A 2 -4.76 1.47 -27.13
CA PRO A 2 -5.58 0.30 -26.85
C PRO A 2 -5.80 0.16 -25.35
N ASP A 3 -6.94 -0.38 -24.94
CA ASP A 3 -7.34 -0.50 -23.52
C ASP A 3 -6.36 -1.34 -22.67
N THR A 4 -5.40 -2.02 -23.31
CA THR A 4 -4.39 -2.88 -22.71
C THR A 4 -3.11 -2.15 -22.26
N ASP A 5 -2.97 -0.85 -22.56
CA ASP A 5 -1.73 -0.10 -22.26
C ASP A 5 -1.52 0.18 -20.76
N ILE A 6 -2.59 0.17 -19.95
CA ILE A 6 -2.53 0.42 -18.50
C ILE A 6 -2.60 -0.91 -17.75
N VAL A 7 -1.56 -1.20 -16.95
CA VAL A 7 -1.45 -2.44 -16.18
C VAL A 7 -1.28 -2.15 -14.68
N ILE A 8 -1.76 -3.06 -13.83
CA ILE A 8 -1.48 -3.06 -12.39
C ILE A 8 -0.12 -3.72 -12.18
N ALA A 9 0.91 -2.92 -11.92
CA ALA A 9 2.27 -3.43 -11.71
C ALA A 9 2.43 -4.24 -10.40
N SER A 10 1.72 -3.85 -9.34
CA SER A 10 1.66 -4.60 -8.08
C SER A 10 0.48 -4.14 -7.22
N ALA A 11 0.15 -4.92 -6.17
CA ALA A 11 -0.87 -4.58 -5.18
C ALA A 11 -0.45 -5.03 -3.77
N ALA A 12 -0.73 -4.20 -2.78
CA ALA A 12 -0.52 -4.48 -1.37
C ALA A 12 -1.54 -3.71 -0.50
N ARG A 13 -1.76 -4.20 0.73
CA ARG A 13 -2.56 -3.52 1.76
C ARG A 13 -2.05 -3.89 3.14
N THR A 14 -2.35 -3.06 4.13
CA THR A 14 -2.18 -3.42 5.53
C THR A 14 -3.25 -4.43 5.99
N PRO A 15 -3.03 -5.13 7.12
CA PRO A 15 -4.11 -5.81 7.83
C PRO A 15 -5.20 -4.83 8.27
N VAL A 16 -6.44 -5.32 8.38
CA VAL A 16 -7.55 -4.51 8.89
C VAL A 16 -7.54 -4.59 10.41
N GLY A 17 -7.44 -3.43 11.07
CA GLY A 17 -7.53 -3.32 12.52
C GLY A 17 -8.99 -3.27 12.99
N ALA A 18 -9.28 -3.92 14.12
CA ALA A 18 -10.53 -3.70 14.83
C ALA A 18 -10.53 -2.31 15.52
N PHE A 19 -11.71 -1.76 15.77
CA PHE A 19 -11.86 -0.52 16.54
C PHE A 19 -11.24 -0.67 17.94
N ASN A 20 -10.38 0.26 18.33
CA ASN A 20 -9.55 0.19 19.55
C ASN A 20 -8.68 -1.07 19.67
N GLY A 21 -8.37 -1.74 18.55
CA GLY A 21 -7.51 -2.93 18.49
C GLY A 21 -6.02 -2.63 18.32
N GLY A 22 -5.25 -3.62 17.87
CA GLY A 22 -3.77 -3.56 17.83
C GLY A 22 -3.14 -2.51 16.89
N LEU A 23 -3.94 -1.86 16.03
CA LEU A 23 -3.47 -0.76 15.17
C LEU A 23 -3.97 0.61 15.63
N ALA A 24 -4.72 0.69 16.74
CA ALA A 24 -5.42 1.92 17.14
C ALA A 24 -4.49 3.09 17.51
N SER A 25 -3.27 2.81 17.97
CA SER A 25 -2.28 3.84 18.30
C SER A 25 -1.51 4.36 17.08
N LEU A 26 -1.64 3.72 15.92
CA LEU A 26 -0.95 4.15 14.70
C LEU A 26 -1.73 5.25 13.98
N PRO A 27 -1.08 6.38 13.65
CA PRO A 27 -1.69 7.38 12.78
C PRO A 27 -2.05 6.81 11.40
N ALA A 28 -3.13 7.29 10.80
CA ALA A 28 -3.60 6.78 9.50
C ALA A 28 -2.53 6.86 8.38
N HIS A 29 -1.73 7.94 8.35
CA HIS A 29 -0.67 8.09 7.36
C HIS A 29 0.42 7.02 7.51
N LYS A 30 0.68 6.50 8.71
CA LYS A 30 1.63 5.39 8.90
C LYS A 30 1.14 4.08 8.28
N LEU A 31 -0.17 3.82 8.32
CA LEU A 31 -0.76 2.67 7.63
C LEU A 31 -0.62 2.82 6.10
N GLY A 32 -0.85 4.02 5.59
CA GLY A 32 -0.65 4.35 4.17
C GLY A 32 0.81 4.21 3.73
N GLU A 33 1.75 4.74 4.53
CA GLU A 33 3.20 4.63 4.31
C GLU A 33 3.62 3.17 4.16
N VAL A 34 3.19 2.29 5.07
CA VAL A 34 3.51 0.85 5.00
C VAL A 34 2.93 0.21 3.74
N ALA A 35 1.69 0.54 3.37
CA ALA A 35 1.07 0.00 2.16
C ALA A 35 1.82 0.44 0.89
N ILE A 36 2.21 1.72 0.80
CA ILE A 36 2.92 2.29 -0.35
C ILE A 36 4.35 1.74 -0.42
N ALA A 37 5.08 1.68 0.69
CA ALA A 37 6.44 1.15 0.72
C ALA A 37 6.47 -0.31 0.23
N GLU A 38 5.53 -1.14 0.67
CA GLU A 38 5.47 -2.54 0.24
C GLU A 38 5.04 -2.70 -1.23
N VAL A 39 4.11 -1.87 -1.74
CA VAL A 39 3.67 -1.95 -3.14
C VAL A 39 4.80 -1.55 -4.09
N LEU A 40 5.55 -0.50 -3.76
CA LEU A 40 6.74 -0.06 -4.50
C LEU A 40 7.83 -1.14 -4.49
N ARG A 41 8.10 -1.74 -3.33
CA ARG A 41 9.06 -2.85 -3.20
C ARG A 41 8.67 -4.05 -4.05
N ARG A 42 7.39 -4.47 -4.04
CA ARG A 42 6.89 -5.58 -4.88
C ARG A 42 6.95 -5.27 -6.38
N ALA A 43 6.71 -4.02 -6.75
CA ALA A 43 6.82 -3.56 -8.13
C ALA A 43 8.28 -3.35 -8.57
N ASN A 44 9.25 -3.45 -7.65
CA ASN A 44 10.65 -3.10 -7.89
C ASN A 44 10.81 -1.66 -8.44
N VAL A 45 10.09 -0.71 -7.84
CA VAL A 45 10.10 0.72 -8.19
C VAL A 45 10.73 1.52 -7.05
N GLU A 46 11.70 2.36 -7.38
CA GLU A 46 12.35 3.24 -6.41
C GLU A 46 11.45 4.44 -6.04
N PRO A 47 11.28 4.75 -4.74
CA PRO A 47 10.64 5.99 -4.31
C PRO A 47 11.53 7.19 -4.63
N LYS A 48 10.91 8.31 -5.05
CA LYS A 48 11.58 9.58 -5.35
C LYS A 48 11.35 10.61 -4.26
#